data_AF-A0A1N6E6K2-F1
#
_entry.id   AF-A0A1N6E6K2-F1
#
_cell.length_a   1.000
_cell.length_b   1.000
_cell.length_c   1.000
_cell.angle_alpha   90.00
_cell.angle_beta   90.00
_cell.angle_gamma   90.00
#
_symmetry.space_group_name_H-M   'P 1'
#
loop_
_entity.id
_entity.type
_entity.pdbx_description
1 polymer ?
#
loop_
_entity_poly.entity_id
_entity_poly.type
_entity_poly.pdbx_seq_one_letter_code
_entity_poly.pdbx_strand_id
1 'polypeptide(L)'
;MRLALPLLACMAAAPAAAQNVAILEALVAQLNAPASPEAQLGAYSACLLGNGDPEATAGFFRARGWEVFGDSEMGMVEMTPPEGPLFVTLYADGEICAVDNTAQGTAIGTVTLSAFLETVGADATPLEIEGCTGWTLGEGRAVGITSGGQDPVCHSESDNQVRFTFAPK
;
A
#
# COMPACT_ATOMS: atom_id res chain seq x y z
N MET A 1 -59.34 -1.85 15.26
CA MET A 1 -58.11 -1.04 15.47
C MET A 1 -56.91 -1.90 15.10
N ARG A 2 -56.25 -1.61 13.97
CA ARG A 2 -54.97 -2.21 13.59
C ARG A 2 -53.95 -1.09 13.61
N LEU A 3 -53.06 -1.09 14.61
CA LEU A 3 -51.90 -0.20 14.62
C LEU A 3 -50.89 -0.74 13.60
N ALA A 4 -50.62 0.04 12.57
CA ALA A 4 -49.49 -0.18 11.66
C ALA A 4 -48.26 0.51 12.27
N LEU A 5 -47.23 -0.28 12.60
CA LEU A 5 -45.91 0.22 12.99
C LEU A 5 -45.09 0.46 11.71
N PRO A 6 -44.59 1.68 11.46
CA PRO A 6 -43.64 1.89 10.39
C PRO A 6 -42.25 1.44 10.87
N LEU A 7 -41.67 0.43 10.23
CA LEU A 7 -40.23 0.17 10.33
C LEU A 7 -39.50 1.32 9.63
N LEU A 8 -38.96 2.26 10.41
CA LEU A 8 -37.99 3.23 9.95
C LEU A 8 -36.68 2.48 9.65
N ALA A 9 -36.41 2.25 8.37
CA ALA A 9 -35.11 1.81 7.89
C ALA A 9 -34.14 2.99 7.99
N CYS A 10 -33.38 3.08 9.10
CA CYS A 10 -32.22 3.95 9.18
C CYS A 10 -31.10 3.35 8.30
N MET A 11 -31.03 3.78 7.04
CA MET A 11 -29.80 3.67 6.26
C MET A 11 -28.79 4.65 6.86
N ALA A 12 -28.07 4.22 7.89
CA ALA A 12 -26.89 4.93 8.37
C ALA A 12 -25.84 4.82 7.26
N ALA A 13 -25.56 5.93 6.57
CA ALA A 13 -24.40 6.01 5.70
C ALA A 13 -23.16 5.71 6.55
N ALA A 14 -22.49 4.59 6.28
CA ALA A 14 -21.27 4.24 6.97
C ALA A 14 -20.24 5.36 6.72
N PRO A 15 -19.53 5.84 7.77
CA PRO A 15 -18.53 6.88 7.61
C PRO A 15 -17.47 6.46 6.56
N ALA A 16 -17.08 7.39 5.70
CA ALA A 16 -16.16 7.13 4.58
C ALA A 16 -14.84 6.46 5.02
N ALA A 17 -14.32 6.83 6.18
CA ALA A 17 -13.12 6.22 6.77
C ALA A 17 -13.25 4.68 6.96
N ALA A 18 -14.44 4.18 7.33
CA ALA A 18 -14.66 2.76 7.52
C ALA A 18 -14.78 1.99 6.19
N GLN A 19 -15.23 2.65 5.12
CA GLN A 19 -15.32 2.05 3.78
C GLN A 19 -13.94 1.80 3.20
N ASN A 20 -13.01 2.74 3.41
CA ASN A 20 -11.63 2.63 2.92
C ASN A 20 -10.89 1.44 3.56
N VAL A 21 -11.09 1.21 4.86
CA VAL A 21 -10.49 0.06 5.57
C VAL A 21 -10.99 -1.27 5.01
N ALA A 22 -12.30 -1.42 4.79
CA ALA A 22 -12.86 -2.67 4.26
C ALA A 22 -12.34 -2.99 2.84
N ILE A 23 -12.15 -1.96 1.99
CA ILE A 23 -11.56 -2.13 0.65
C ILE A 23 -10.10 -2.56 0.76
N LEU A 24 -9.32 -1.91 1.63
CA LEU A 24 -7.92 -2.28 1.86
C LEU A 24 -7.81 -3.72 2.37
N GLU A 25 -8.65 -4.13 3.34
CA GLU A 25 -8.66 -5.49 3.87
C GLU A 25 -8.97 -6.54 2.78
N ALA A 26 -9.91 -6.21 1.89
CA ALA A 26 -10.24 -7.05 0.74
C ALA A 26 -9.07 -7.15 -0.25
N LEU A 27 -8.38 -6.03 -0.52
CA LEU A 27 -7.22 -6.01 -1.42
C LEU A 27 -6.00 -6.71 -0.83
N VAL A 28 -5.79 -6.71 0.48
CA VAL A 28 -4.71 -7.50 1.12
C VAL A 28 -4.88 -9.00 0.86
N ALA A 29 -6.07 -9.50 0.56
CA ALA A 29 -6.24 -10.89 0.12
C ALA A 29 -5.52 -11.22 -1.20
N GLN A 30 -5.24 -10.21 -2.03
CA GLN A 30 -4.51 -10.35 -3.30
C GLN A 30 -3.03 -10.71 -3.11
N LEU A 31 -2.48 -10.60 -1.90
CA LEU A 31 -1.16 -11.13 -1.59
C LEU A 31 -1.04 -12.66 -1.81
N ASN A 32 -2.15 -13.39 -1.92
CA ASN A 32 -2.17 -14.80 -2.30
C ASN A 32 -2.04 -15.03 -3.82
N ALA A 33 -2.18 -13.99 -4.63
CA ALA A 33 -1.92 -14.10 -6.06
C ALA A 33 -0.43 -14.36 -6.29
N PRO A 34 -0.04 -14.98 -7.42
CA PRO A 34 1.35 -14.97 -7.87
C PRO A 34 1.88 -13.53 -7.90
N ALA A 35 3.20 -13.31 -7.89
CA ALA A 35 3.75 -11.96 -7.97
C ALA A 35 3.37 -11.28 -9.30
N SER A 36 2.28 -10.54 -9.25
CA SER A 36 1.44 -10.03 -10.34
C SER A 36 0.98 -8.63 -9.96
N PRO A 37 0.37 -7.88 -10.89
CA PRO A 37 -0.25 -6.60 -10.56
C PRO A 37 -1.23 -6.69 -9.38
N GLU A 38 -1.98 -7.79 -9.27
CA GLU A 38 -2.90 -8.03 -8.14
C GLU A 38 -2.15 -8.13 -6.80
N ALA A 39 -1.06 -8.90 -6.75
CA ALA A 39 -0.23 -9.01 -5.55
C ALA A 39 0.41 -7.67 -5.17
N GLN A 40 0.78 -6.84 -6.15
CA GLN A 40 1.29 -5.49 -5.92
C GLN A 40 0.24 -4.58 -5.25
N LEU A 41 -1.03 -4.64 -5.67
CA LEU A 41 -2.13 -3.93 -5.00
C LEU A 41 -2.37 -4.45 -3.57
N GLY A 42 -2.19 -5.76 -3.36
CA GLY A 42 -2.20 -6.36 -2.03
C GLY A 42 -1.09 -5.81 -1.13
N ALA A 43 0.11 -5.64 -1.67
CA ALA A 43 1.25 -5.08 -0.95
C ALA A 43 1.04 -3.59 -0.60
N TYR A 44 0.52 -2.79 -1.53
CA TYR A 44 0.12 -1.40 -1.24
C TYR A 44 -0.89 -1.31 -0.11
N SER A 45 -1.88 -2.20 -0.13
CA SER A 45 -2.93 -2.25 0.89
C SER A 45 -2.37 -2.65 2.26
N ALA A 46 -1.42 -3.59 2.29
CA ALA A 46 -0.73 -3.99 3.51
C ALA A 46 0.09 -2.85 4.09
N CYS A 47 0.83 -2.09 3.27
CA CYS A 47 1.55 -0.89 3.73
C CYS A 47 0.59 0.13 4.37
N LEU A 48 -0.53 0.44 3.71
CA LEU A 48 -1.49 1.43 4.23
C LEU A 48 -2.20 0.96 5.50
N LEU A 49 -2.58 -0.31 5.60
CA LEU A 49 -3.20 -0.87 6.80
C LEU A 49 -2.23 -1.01 7.97
N GLY A 50 -0.97 -1.33 7.67
CA GLY A 50 0.10 -1.40 8.65
C GLY A 50 0.43 -0.02 9.24
N ASN A 51 0.24 1.06 8.47
CA ASN A 51 0.33 2.45 8.94
C ASN A 51 1.60 2.72 9.76
N GLY A 52 2.75 2.33 9.19
CA GLY A 52 4.05 2.45 9.82
C GLY A 52 4.26 1.59 11.08
N ASP A 53 3.50 0.51 11.26
CA ASP A 53 3.80 -0.54 12.22
C ASP A 53 4.47 -1.71 11.48
N PRO A 54 5.79 -1.94 11.68
CA PRO A 54 6.50 -3.00 10.97
C PRO A 54 5.93 -4.40 11.22
N GLU A 55 5.53 -4.72 12.45
CA GLU A 55 5.04 -6.07 12.78
C GLU A 55 3.62 -6.27 12.27
N ALA A 56 2.75 -5.25 12.37
CA ALA A 56 1.42 -5.34 11.79
C ALA A 56 1.49 -5.50 10.27
N THR A 57 2.36 -4.73 9.60
CA THR A 57 2.56 -4.83 8.16
C THR A 57 3.10 -6.21 7.77
N ALA A 58 4.19 -6.66 8.38
CA ALA A 58 4.78 -7.98 8.14
C ALA A 58 3.82 -9.14 8.43
N GLY A 59 2.91 -8.96 9.39
CA GLY A 59 1.86 -9.92 9.71
C GLY A 59 0.93 -10.21 8.53
N PHE A 60 0.60 -9.22 7.69
CA PHE A 60 -0.20 -9.42 6.49
C PHE A 60 0.51 -10.32 5.48
N PHE A 61 1.81 -10.08 5.23
CA PHE A 61 2.62 -10.86 4.30
C PHE A 61 2.83 -12.29 4.78
N ARG A 62 3.24 -12.46 6.05
CA ARG A 62 3.44 -13.77 6.69
C ARG A 62 2.19 -14.64 6.61
N ALA A 63 1.01 -14.04 6.82
CA ALA A 63 -0.26 -14.75 6.75
C ALA A 63 -0.63 -15.27 5.33
N ARG A 64 0.02 -14.76 4.27
CA ARG A 64 -0.12 -15.23 2.88
C ARG A 64 1.08 -16.05 2.39
N GLY A 65 1.97 -16.47 3.28
CA GLY A 65 3.11 -17.32 2.93
C GLY A 65 4.25 -16.60 2.21
N TRP A 66 4.30 -15.27 2.30
CA TRP A 66 5.51 -14.52 1.94
C TRP A 66 6.59 -14.78 2.98
N GLU A 67 7.83 -14.85 2.53
CA GLU A 67 8.97 -14.88 3.44
C GLU A 67 9.14 -13.49 4.05
N VAL A 68 9.47 -13.45 5.35
CA VAL A 68 9.72 -12.21 6.08
C VAL A 68 11.09 -12.33 6.72
N PHE A 69 12.03 -11.52 6.26
CA PHE A 69 13.41 -11.50 6.72
C PHE A 69 13.70 -10.17 7.40
N GLY A 70 14.10 -10.22 8.67
CA GLY A 70 14.55 -9.03 9.39
C GLY A 70 16.06 -8.89 9.33
N ASP A 71 16.55 -7.74 8.92
CA ASP A 71 17.95 -7.35 9.02
C ASP A 71 18.09 -6.26 10.09
N SER A 72 18.51 -6.68 11.29
CA SER A 72 18.70 -5.76 12.42
C SER A 72 19.90 -4.83 12.24
N GLU A 73 20.88 -5.19 11.40
CA GLU A 73 22.05 -4.36 11.14
C GLU A 73 21.69 -3.20 10.19
N MET A 74 20.87 -3.49 9.19
CA MET A 74 20.35 -2.51 8.23
C MET A 74 19.11 -1.77 8.75
N GLY A 75 18.51 -2.24 9.85
CA GLY A 75 17.31 -1.63 10.43
C GLY A 75 16.13 -1.74 9.47
N MET A 76 15.92 -2.91 8.86
CA MET A 76 14.84 -3.12 7.91
C MET A 76 14.25 -4.53 8.00
N VAL A 77 13.02 -4.67 7.52
CA VAL A 77 12.34 -5.94 7.30
C VAL A 77 12.01 -6.05 5.83
N GLU A 78 12.47 -7.12 5.20
CA GLU A 78 12.14 -7.45 3.82
C GLU A 78 11.04 -8.51 3.78
N MET A 79 10.11 -8.36 2.83
CA MET A 79 9.09 -9.36 2.54
C MET A 79 9.13 -9.72 1.06
N THR A 80 9.24 -11.01 0.76
CA THR A 80 9.32 -11.52 -0.61
C THR A 80 8.24 -12.58 -0.84
N PRO A 81 7.56 -12.56 -2.00
CA PRO A 81 6.71 -13.68 -2.39
C PRO A 81 7.61 -14.89 -2.69
N PRO A 82 7.04 -16.12 -2.70
CA PRO A 82 7.80 -17.32 -3.05
C PRO A 82 8.49 -17.22 -4.43
N GLU A 83 7.87 -16.52 -5.38
CA GLU A 83 8.39 -16.32 -6.73
C GLU A 83 7.96 -14.97 -7.30
N GLY A 84 8.80 -14.41 -8.19
CA GLY A 84 8.47 -13.31 -9.10
C GLY A 84 9.06 -11.94 -8.71
N PRO A 85 8.60 -10.85 -9.37
CA PRO A 85 9.38 -9.60 -9.43
C PRO A 85 9.15 -8.63 -8.28
N LEU A 86 8.33 -9.00 -7.29
CA LEU A 86 7.94 -8.13 -6.19
C LEU A 86 8.81 -8.37 -4.96
N PHE A 87 9.11 -7.30 -4.24
CA PHE A 87 9.57 -7.37 -2.86
C PHE A 87 9.12 -6.10 -2.12
N VAL A 88 9.07 -6.18 -0.80
CA VAL A 88 8.65 -5.07 0.05
C VAL A 88 9.72 -4.85 1.10
N THR A 89 10.05 -3.59 1.35
CA THR A 89 11.01 -3.20 2.39
C THR A 89 10.32 -2.26 3.37
N LEU A 90 10.36 -2.62 4.64
CA LEU A 90 9.95 -1.79 5.77
C LEU A 90 11.18 -1.32 6.51
N TYR A 91 11.31 -0.01 6.70
CA TYR A 91 12.36 0.53 7.56
C TYR A 91 11.94 0.38 9.03
N ALA A 92 12.89 0.12 9.93
CA ALA A 92 12.63 -0.26 11.32
C ALA A 92 12.02 0.88 12.15
N ASP A 93 12.20 2.12 11.72
CA ASP A 93 11.48 3.29 12.26
C ASP A 93 9.98 3.28 11.91
N GLY A 94 9.56 2.40 10.98
CA GLY A 94 8.20 2.32 10.48
C GLY A 94 7.81 3.49 9.59
N GLU A 95 8.73 4.40 9.29
CA GLU A 95 8.42 5.63 8.55
C GLU A 95 8.20 5.33 7.07
N ILE A 96 8.75 4.23 6.54
CA ILE A 96 8.70 3.89 5.12
C ILE A 96 8.30 2.42 4.91
N CYS A 97 7.31 2.21 4.06
CA CYS A 97 7.00 0.93 3.41
C CYS A 97 7.19 1.08 1.91
N ALA A 98 8.22 0.45 1.36
CA ALA A 98 8.55 0.46 -0.06
C ALA A 98 8.10 -0.84 -0.71
N VAL A 99 7.40 -0.75 -1.84
CA VAL A 99 6.98 -1.89 -2.66
C VAL A 99 7.66 -1.78 -4.01
N ASP A 100 8.56 -2.71 -4.28
CA ASP A 100 9.33 -2.79 -5.52
C ASP A 100 8.68 -3.76 -6.50
N ASN A 101 8.74 -3.40 -7.78
CA ASN A 101 8.39 -4.27 -8.88
C ASN A 101 9.46 -4.16 -9.98
N THR A 102 10.23 -5.21 -10.16
CA THR A 102 11.37 -5.29 -11.09
C THR A 102 10.99 -5.69 -12.52
N ALA A 103 9.70 -5.83 -12.81
CA ALA A 103 9.18 -6.20 -14.13
C ALA A 103 8.26 -5.13 -14.74
N GLN A 104 8.11 -3.97 -14.11
CA GLN A 104 7.19 -2.92 -14.52
C GLN A 104 7.84 -1.55 -14.40
N GLY A 105 7.94 -0.80 -15.48
CA GLY A 105 8.46 0.57 -15.46
C GLY A 105 7.59 1.59 -14.70
N THR A 106 8.17 2.73 -14.37
CA THR A 106 7.52 3.78 -13.56
C THR A 106 6.26 4.34 -14.20
N ALA A 107 6.18 4.44 -15.53
CA ALA A 107 4.99 4.95 -16.21
C ALA A 107 3.73 4.10 -15.93
N ILE A 108 3.86 2.76 -15.99
CA ILE A 108 2.76 1.83 -15.68
C ILE A 108 2.53 1.82 -14.16
N GLY A 109 3.60 1.87 -13.37
CA GLY A 109 3.52 2.01 -11.92
C GLY A 109 2.68 3.21 -11.47
N THR A 110 2.88 4.38 -12.09
CA THR A 110 2.14 5.61 -11.78
C THR A 110 0.65 5.47 -12.07
N VAL A 111 0.30 4.88 -13.22
CA VAL A 111 -1.12 4.61 -13.57
C VAL A 111 -1.74 3.62 -12.58
N THR A 112 -1.01 2.56 -12.23
CA THR A 112 -1.45 1.54 -11.27
C THR A 112 -1.68 2.13 -9.89
N LEU A 113 -0.74 2.93 -9.40
CA LEU A 113 -0.82 3.60 -8.10
C LEU A 113 -1.97 4.62 -8.07
N SER A 114 -2.13 5.44 -9.10
CA SER A 114 -3.25 6.39 -9.17
C SER A 114 -4.60 5.68 -9.13
N ALA A 115 -4.76 4.62 -9.94
CA ALA A 115 -5.99 3.82 -9.96
C ALA A 115 -6.26 3.13 -8.61
N PHE A 116 -5.19 2.67 -7.94
CA PHE A 116 -5.28 2.12 -6.58
C PHE A 116 -5.80 3.17 -5.58
N LEU A 117 -5.20 4.36 -5.55
CA LEU A 117 -5.58 5.43 -4.63
C LEU A 117 -7.05 5.85 -4.82
N GLU A 118 -7.50 5.94 -6.08
CA GLU A 118 -8.91 6.18 -6.42
C GLU A 118 -9.81 5.03 -5.93
N THR A 119 -9.39 3.78 -6.14
CA THR A 119 -10.15 2.58 -5.75
C THR A 119 -10.37 2.50 -4.25
N VAL A 120 -9.35 2.83 -3.45
CA VAL A 120 -9.44 2.82 -1.99
C VAL A 120 -10.06 4.09 -1.41
N GLY A 121 -10.51 5.02 -2.26
CA GLY A 121 -11.11 6.28 -1.83
C GLY A 121 -10.16 7.15 -1.02
N ALA A 122 -8.86 7.11 -1.33
CA ALA A 122 -7.87 7.95 -0.66
C ALA A 122 -8.10 9.42 -1.00
N ASP A 123 -7.98 10.30 0.00
CA ASP A 123 -7.95 11.76 -0.20
C ASP A 123 -6.56 12.19 -0.69
N ALA A 124 -6.19 11.70 -1.89
CA ALA A 124 -4.86 11.85 -2.45
C ALA A 124 -4.74 13.19 -3.21
N THR A 125 -3.88 14.07 -2.72
CA THR A 125 -3.55 15.32 -3.42
C THR A 125 -2.17 15.19 -4.07
N PRO A 126 -2.02 15.48 -5.39
CA PRO A 126 -0.73 15.42 -6.06
C PRO A 126 0.34 16.25 -5.35
N LEU A 127 1.54 15.69 -5.24
CA LEU A 127 2.71 16.30 -4.63
C LEU A 127 3.96 15.83 -5.40
N GLU A 128 5.00 16.65 -5.41
CA GLU A 128 6.32 16.21 -5.87
C GLU A 128 7.13 15.67 -4.68
N ILE A 129 7.61 14.42 -4.80
CA ILE A 129 8.43 13.76 -3.78
C ILE A 129 9.78 13.45 -4.43
N GLU A 130 10.84 14.07 -3.91
CA GLU A 130 12.21 13.89 -4.43
C GLU A 130 12.35 14.21 -5.93
N GLY A 131 11.54 15.14 -6.45
CA GLY A 131 11.51 15.49 -7.88
C GLY A 131 10.65 14.56 -8.74
N CYS A 132 10.02 13.54 -8.14
CA CYS A 132 9.20 12.54 -8.82
C CYS A 132 7.72 12.65 -8.46
N THR A 133 6.88 11.90 -9.19
CA THR A 133 5.43 11.90 -8.97
C THR A 133 5.09 11.30 -7.60
N GLY A 134 4.20 11.97 -6.86
CA GLY A 134 3.69 11.49 -5.59
C GLY A 134 2.36 12.13 -5.21
N TRP A 135 1.87 11.75 -4.04
CA TRP A 135 0.64 12.26 -3.45
C TRP A 135 0.79 12.37 -1.93
N THR A 136 0.20 13.41 -1.33
CA THR A 136 -0.10 13.38 0.11
C THR A 136 -1.45 12.71 0.33
N LEU A 137 -1.54 11.91 1.41
CA LEU A 137 -2.73 11.16 1.80
C LEU A 137 -3.36 11.70 3.10
N GLY A 138 -2.98 12.93 3.49
CA GLY A 138 -3.34 13.55 4.76
C GLY A 138 -2.61 12.93 5.96
N GLU A 139 -2.76 13.58 7.12
CA GLU A 139 -2.28 13.07 8.43
C GLU A 139 -0.78 12.72 8.46
N GLY A 140 0.04 13.47 7.71
CA GLY A 140 1.49 13.24 7.64
C GLY A 140 1.88 12.00 6.82
N ARG A 141 0.95 11.45 6.04
CA ARG A 141 1.21 10.35 5.11
C ARG A 141 1.41 10.85 3.69
N ALA A 142 2.31 10.20 2.96
CA ALA A 142 2.48 10.43 1.54
C ALA A 142 2.83 9.13 0.81
N VAL A 143 2.75 9.15 -0.50
CA VAL A 143 3.20 8.05 -1.36
C VAL A 143 3.88 8.61 -2.59
N GLY A 144 5.07 8.12 -2.90
CA GLY A 144 5.85 8.51 -4.08
C GLY A 144 6.20 7.31 -4.94
N ILE A 145 6.50 7.55 -6.21
CA ILE A 145 6.96 6.52 -7.13
C ILE A 145 8.25 6.92 -7.86
N THR A 146 9.21 6.00 -7.87
CA THR A 146 10.51 6.11 -8.54
C THR A 146 10.88 4.78 -9.21
N SER A 147 12.05 4.68 -9.85
CA SER A 147 12.70 3.38 -10.08
C SER A 147 13.11 2.74 -8.75
N GLY A 148 13.41 1.44 -8.76
CA GLY A 148 14.01 0.76 -7.61
C GLY A 148 15.49 1.12 -7.45
N GLY A 149 16.10 0.61 -6.37
CA GLY A 149 17.53 0.71 -6.10
C GLY A 149 17.97 1.89 -5.23
N GLN A 150 19.28 2.10 -5.15
CA GLN A 150 19.94 3.07 -4.25
C GLN A 150 19.89 4.52 -4.77
N ASP A 151 19.92 4.68 -6.09
CA ASP A 151 19.87 5.98 -6.77
C ASP A 151 18.59 6.07 -7.61
N PRO A 152 17.41 6.22 -6.96
CA PRO A 152 16.13 6.20 -7.66
C PRO A 152 16.01 7.38 -8.63
N VAL A 153 15.46 7.11 -9.81
CA VAL A 153 15.12 8.11 -10.83
C VAL A 153 13.62 8.10 -11.11
N CYS A 154 13.07 9.21 -11.59
CA CYS A 154 11.63 9.30 -11.84
C CYS A 154 11.15 8.45 -13.04
N HIS A 155 12.07 8.10 -13.94
CA HIS A 155 11.76 7.38 -15.17
C HIS A 155 12.59 6.12 -15.31
N SER A 156 11.92 4.98 -15.30
CA SER A 156 12.50 3.69 -15.67
C SER A 156 11.51 2.90 -16.53
N GLU A 157 12.04 2.18 -17.52
CA GLU A 157 11.25 1.32 -18.39
C GLU A 157 11.02 -0.08 -17.81
N SER A 158 11.88 -0.53 -16.89
CA SER A 158 11.90 -1.91 -16.41
C SER A 158 11.41 -2.10 -14.99
N ASP A 159 11.49 -1.09 -14.14
CA ASP A 159 11.18 -1.21 -12.72
C ASP A 159 10.50 0.03 -12.14
N ASN A 160 9.87 -0.18 -10.99
CA ASN A 160 9.34 0.88 -10.15
C ASN A 160 9.40 0.48 -8.68
N GLN A 161 9.44 1.50 -7.82
CA GLN A 161 9.31 1.39 -6.39
C GLN A 161 8.29 2.43 -5.92
N VAL A 162 7.28 1.97 -5.19
CA VAL A 162 6.29 2.82 -4.54
C VAL A 162 6.61 2.90 -3.07
N ARG A 163 6.91 4.10 -2.57
CA ARG A 163 7.24 4.37 -1.16
C ARG A 163 6.07 5.03 -0.48
N PHE A 164 5.43 4.33 0.45
CA PHE A 164 4.50 4.92 1.42
C PHE A 164 5.30 5.47 2.59
N THR A 165 5.10 6.74 2.92
CA THR A 165 5.70 7.40 4.07
C THR A 165 4.65 7.71 5.13
N PHE A 166 5.03 7.57 6.40
CA PHE A 166 4.17 7.78 7.56
C PHE A 166 4.82 8.78 8.52
N ALA A 167 3.99 9.51 9.27
CA ALA A 167 4.50 10.39 10.31
C ALA A 167 5.23 9.57 11.41
N PRO A 168 6.31 10.09 12.00
CA PRO A 168 6.95 9.47 13.15
C PRO A 168 5.94 9.30 14.30
N LYS A 169 6.00 8.18 15.01
CA LYS A 169 5.14 7.87 16.16
C LYS A 169 5.67 8.45 17.47
#